data_AF-A0A6G1IQ99-F1
#
_entry.id   AF-A0A6G1IQ99-F1
#
_cell.length_a   1.000
_cell.length_b   1.000
_cell.length_c   1.000
_cell.angle_alpha   90.00
_cell.angle_beta   90.00
_cell.angle_gamma   90.00
#
_symmetry.space_group_name_H-M   'P 1'
#
loop_
_entity.id
_entity.type
_entity.pdbx_description
1 polymer ?
#
loop_
_entity_poly.entity_id
_entity_poly.type
_entity_poly.pdbx_seq_one_letter_code
_entity_poly.pdbx_strand_id
1 'polypeptide(L)'
;IQDLQSSLNAWSGDLSSAPAATERLLQLYREEGLEGFMDIPYGFAALAYNAVGDTEMARKYAELAEEAVLMKDGEWAPNLRIWREVKGKPEGHWSYRRGV
;
A
#
# COMPACT_ATOMS: atom_id res chain seq x y z
N ILE A 1 6.38 -5.00 17.22
CA ILE A 1 5.38 -6.03 16.78
C ILE A 1 3.95 -5.68 17.21
N GLN A 2 3.71 -5.21 18.44
CA GLN A 2 2.37 -4.77 18.88
C GLN A 2 1.80 -3.60 18.07
N ASP A 3 2.64 -2.64 17.65
CA ASP A 3 2.18 -1.51 16.84
C ASP A 3 1.78 -1.94 15.43
N LEU A 4 2.57 -2.83 14.83
CA LEU A 4 2.30 -3.49 13.55
C LEU A 4 0.96 -4.24 13.56
N GLN A 5 0.71 -5.03 14.61
CA GLN A 5 -0.56 -5.73 14.81
C GLN A 5 -1.73 -4.76 15.04
N SER A 6 -1.50 -3.64 15.73
CA SER A 6 -2.52 -2.62 15.98
C SER A 6 -2.88 -1.84 14.71
N SER A 7 -1.90 -1.51 13.87
CA SER A 7 -2.12 -0.88 12.56
C SER A 7 -2.85 -1.83 11.59
N LEU A 8 -2.53 -3.12 11.61
CA LEU A 8 -3.25 -4.14 10.83
C LEU A 8 -4.68 -4.36 11.31
N ASN A 9 -4.94 -4.29 12.63
CA ASN A 9 -6.30 -4.35 13.16
C ASN A 9 -7.11 -3.10 12.82
N ALA A 10 -6.50 -1.91 12.84
CA ALA A 10 -7.16 -0.66 12.45
C ALA A 10 -7.67 -0.70 10.99
N TRP A 11 -6.95 -1.40 10.10
CA TRP A 11 -7.34 -1.60 8.70
C TRP A 11 -8.68 -2.36 8.52
N SER A 12 -9.09 -3.18 9.50
CA SER A 12 -10.33 -3.99 9.40
C SER A 12 -11.64 -3.26 9.77
N GLY A 13 -11.57 -2.06 10.35
CA GLY A 13 -12.72 -1.41 11.00
C GLY A 13 -13.49 -0.38 10.15
N ASP A 14 -12.81 0.42 9.34
CA ASP A 14 -13.43 1.48 8.53
C ASP A 14 -12.48 1.95 7.41
N LEU A 15 -12.81 1.60 6.15
CA LEU A 15 -11.98 1.90 4.98
C LEU A 15 -11.96 3.40 4.61
N SER A 16 -12.84 4.23 5.19
CA SER A 16 -12.80 5.69 5.01
C SER A 16 -11.62 6.35 5.72
N SER A 17 -11.11 5.70 6.78
CA SER A 17 -9.89 6.10 7.51
C SER A 17 -8.60 5.53 6.92
N ALA A 18 -8.71 4.71 5.86
CA ALA A 18 -7.59 3.92 5.35
C ALA A 18 -6.36 4.75 4.94
N PRO A 19 -6.47 5.91 4.25
CA PRO A 19 -5.29 6.70 3.88
C PRO A 19 -4.48 7.19 5.09
N ALA A 20 -5.16 7.74 6.10
CA ALA A 20 -4.51 8.24 7.32
C ALA A 20 -3.83 7.11 8.12
N ALA A 21 -4.45 5.93 8.18
CA ALA A 21 -3.87 4.76 8.81
C ALA A 21 -2.60 4.28 8.07
N THR A 22 -2.60 4.29 6.73
CA THR A 22 -1.41 3.96 5.94
C THR A 22 -0.29 4.96 6.06
N GLU A 23 -0.57 6.26 6.15
CA GLU A 23 0.45 7.27 6.41
C GLU A 23 1.10 7.06 7.79
N ARG A 24 0.31 6.68 8.81
CA ARG A 24 0.88 6.32 10.12
C ARG A 24 1.73 5.06 10.05
N LEU A 25 1.34 4.06 9.26
CA LEU A 25 2.12 2.84 9.04
C LEU A 25 3.44 3.13 8.33
N LEU A 26 3.43 3.97 7.30
CA LEU A 26 4.62 4.44 6.59
C LEU A 26 5.60 5.12 7.55
N GLN A 27 5.07 6.00 8.40
CA GLN A 27 5.88 6.70 9.39
C GLN A 27 6.47 5.73 10.42
N LEU A 28 5.69 4.77 10.92
CA LEU A 28 6.15 3.78 11.88
C LEU A 28 7.30 2.92 11.32
N TYR A 29 7.20 2.46 10.08
CA TYR A 29 8.27 1.68 9.45
C TYR A 29 9.57 2.46 9.34
N ARG A 30 9.51 3.77 9.06
CA ARG A 30 10.68 4.66 9.04
C ARG A 30 11.24 4.90 10.45
N GLU A 31 10.38 5.11 11.43
CA GLU A 31 10.79 5.31 12.83
C GLU A 31 11.52 4.08 13.40
N GLU A 32 11.08 2.89 13.00
CA GLU A 32 11.65 1.61 13.44
C GLU A 32 12.84 1.13 12.59
N GLY A 33 13.29 1.91 11.59
CA GLY A 33 14.42 1.53 10.72
C GLY A 33 14.12 0.32 9.82
N LEU A 34 12.86 0.14 9.42
CA LEU A 34 12.37 -0.96 8.58
C LEU A 34 12.31 -0.57 7.09
N GLU A 35 13.20 0.30 6.62
CA GLU A 35 13.20 0.80 5.24
C GLU A 35 13.29 -0.33 4.20
N GLY A 36 13.95 -1.44 4.54
CA GLY A 36 14.06 -2.63 3.69
C GLY A 36 12.74 -3.41 3.51
N PHE A 37 11.68 -3.06 4.25
CA PHE A 37 10.37 -3.71 4.21
C PHE A 37 9.25 -2.74 3.82
N MET A 38 9.61 -1.63 3.15
CA MET A 38 8.65 -0.59 2.76
C MET A 38 7.70 -1.04 1.63
N ASP A 39 7.97 -2.17 0.97
CA ASP A 39 7.06 -2.80 0.02
C ASP A 39 5.66 -3.04 0.62
N ILE A 40 5.62 -3.41 1.91
CA ILE A 40 4.38 -3.67 2.64
C ILE A 40 3.55 -2.39 2.83
N PRO A 41 4.04 -1.34 3.52
CA PRO A 41 3.25 -0.13 3.74
C PRO A 41 2.97 0.65 2.46
N TYR A 42 3.86 0.63 1.44
CA TYR A 42 3.55 1.20 0.13
C TYR A 42 2.41 0.47 -0.57
N GLY A 43 2.41 -0.87 -0.52
CA GLY A 43 1.31 -1.66 -1.08
C GLY A 43 -0.03 -1.35 -0.42
N PHE A 44 -0.05 -1.23 0.92
CA PHE A 44 -1.27 -0.81 1.62
C PHE A 44 -1.72 0.58 1.23
N ALA A 45 -0.80 1.55 1.14
CA ALA A 45 -1.14 2.91 0.73
C ALA A 45 -1.73 2.93 -0.69
N ALA A 46 -1.15 2.20 -1.63
CA ALA A 46 -1.66 2.08 -2.99
C ALA A 46 -3.12 1.59 -3.02
N LEU A 47 -3.44 0.57 -2.23
CA LEU A 47 -4.80 0.03 -2.13
C LEU A 47 -5.76 0.99 -1.43
N ALA A 48 -5.33 1.64 -0.35
CA ALA A 48 -6.13 2.58 0.42
C ALA A 48 -6.53 3.81 -0.41
N TYR A 49 -5.58 4.43 -1.10
CA TYR A 49 -5.84 5.56 -1.98
C TYR A 49 -6.73 5.15 -3.17
N ASN A 50 -6.54 3.95 -3.74
CA ASN A 50 -7.43 3.47 -4.80
C ASN A 50 -8.86 3.22 -4.30
N ALA A 51 -9.01 2.74 -3.06
CA ALA A 51 -10.31 2.45 -2.44
C ALA A 51 -11.16 3.70 -2.21
N VAL A 52 -10.54 4.86 -1.97
CA VAL A 52 -11.22 6.16 -1.88
C VAL A 52 -11.30 6.90 -3.22
N GLY A 53 -10.77 6.31 -4.29
CA GLY A 53 -10.82 6.86 -5.65
C GLY A 53 -9.73 7.88 -5.97
N ASP A 54 -8.72 8.05 -5.10
CA ASP A 54 -7.54 8.86 -5.36
C ASP A 54 -6.52 8.05 -6.18
N THR A 55 -6.74 8.05 -7.49
CA THR A 55 -5.96 7.26 -8.45
C THR A 55 -4.53 7.77 -8.63
N GLU A 56 -4.28 9.05 -8.34
CA GLU A 56 -2.95 9.65 -8.44
C GLU A 56 -2.05 9.13 -7.34
N MET A 57 -2.52 9.21 -6.09
CA MET A 57 -1.78 8.67 -4.94
C MET A 57 -1.69 7.14 -5.00
N ALA A 58 -2.73 6.47 -5.48
CA ALA A 58 -2.68 5.02 -5.71
C ALA A 58 -1.55 4.61 -6.65
N ARG A 59 -1.38 5.34 -7.78
CA ARG A 59 -0.33 5.08 -8.75
C ARG A 59 1.06 5.33 -8.16
N LYS A 60 1.22 6.45 -7.46
CA LYS A 60 2.48 6.81 -6.79
C LYS A 60 2.93 5.72 -5.82
N TYR A 61 2.03 5.27 -4.95
CA TYR A 61 2.36 4.23 -3.97
C TYR A 61 2.53 2.85 -4.59
N ALA A 62 1.82 2.55 -5.68
CA ALA A 62 2.03 1.30 -6.43
C ALA A 62 3.43 1.27 -7.08
N GLU A 63 3.92 2.40 -7.60
CA GLU A 63 5.29 2.50 -8.12
C GLU A 63 6.34 2.28 -7.02
N LEU A 64 6.18 2.93 -5.86
CA LEU A 64 7.07 2.72 -4.72
C LEU A 64 7.05 1.27 -4.21
N ALA A 65 5.87 0.64 -4.18
CA ALA A 65 5.74 -0.77 -3.82
C ALA A 65 6.43 -1.68 -4.85
N GLU A 66 6.28 -1.39 -6.14
CA GLU A 66 6.97 -2.14 -7.21
C GLU A 66 8.48 -2.03 -7.08
N GLU A 67 9.02 -0.83 -6.90
CA GLU A 67 10.46 -0.59 -6.72
C GLU A 67 11.02 -1.33 -5.49
N ALA A 68 10.32 -1.25 -4.36
CA ALA A 68 10.73 -1.93 -3.13
C ALA A 68 10.72 -3.46 -3.27
N VAL A 69 9.69 -4.02 -3.92
CA VAL A 69 9.64 -5.47 -4.21
C VAL A 69 10.76 -5.87 -5.18
N LEU A 70 11.01 -5.09 -6.24
CA LEU A 70 12.09 -5.38 -7.19
C LEU A 70 13.47 -5.37 -6.51
N MET A 71 13.69 -4.42 -5.59
CA MET A 71 14.94 -4.33 -4.83
C MET A 71 15.11 -5.52 -3.88
N LYS A 72 14.03 -5.99 -3.24
CA LYS A 72 14.06 -7.05 -2.23
C LYS A 72 14.04 -8.46 -2.81
N ASP A 73 13.11 -8.72 -3.73
CA ASP A 73 12.74 -10.06 -4.19
C ASP A 73 12.99 -10.26 -5.71
N GLY A 74 13.24 -9.19 -6.47
CA GLY A 74 13.49 -9.24 -7.91
C GLY A 74 12.24 -9.41 -8.78
N GLU A 75 12.42 -9.48 -10.11
CA GLU A 75 11.33 -9.45 -11.10
C GLU A 75 10.35 -10.64 -11.04
N TRP A 76 10.73 -11.72 -10.36
CA TRP A 76 9.94 -12.95 -10.24
C TRP A 76 8.94 -12.90 -9.08
N ALA A 77 8.94 -11.81 -8.32
CA ALA A 77 8.11 -11.69 -7.14
C ALA A 77 6.62 -11.73 -7.50
N PRO A 78 5.81 -12.60 -6.86
CA PRO A 78 4.42 -12.84 -7.23
C PRO A 78 3.54 -11.59 -7.07
N ASN A 79 3.92 -10.67 -6.18
CA ASN A 79 3.14 -9.49 -5.85
C ASN A 79 3.36 -8.32 -6.84
N LEU A 80 4.37 -8.38 -7.70
CA LEU A 80 4.66 -7.30 -8.67
C LEU A 80 3.51 -7.04 -9.64
N ARG A 81 2.78 -8.10 -10.01
CA ARG A 81 1.64 -7.98 -10.93
C ARG A 81 0.57 -7.04 -10.37
N ILE A 82 0.28 -7.13 -9.07
CA ILE A 82 -0.74 -6.30 -8.40
C ILE A 82 -0.36 -4.82 -8.51
N TRP A 83 0.91 -4.49 -8.23
CA TRP A 83 1.38 -3.11 -8.29
C TRP A 83 1.40 -2.56 -9.72
N ARG A 84 1.76 -3.38 -10.71
CA ARG A 84 1.69 -3.01 -12.13
C ARG A 84 0.25 -2.76 -12.60
N GLU A 85 -0.71 -3.55 -12.13
CA GLU A 85 -2.13 -3.36 -12.44
C GLU A 85 -2.65 -2.04 -11.87
N VAL A 86 -2.40 -1.76 -10.57
CA VAL A 86 -2.77 -0.48 -9.95
C VAL A 86 -2.06 0.68 -10.64
N LYS A 87 -0.75 0.56 -10.91
CA LYS A 87 0.02 1.62 -11.59
C LYS A 87 -0.48 1.90 -13.00
N GLY A 88 -0.85 0.86 -13.75
CA GLY A 88 -1.28 0.98 -15.15
C GLY A 88 -2.69 1.55 -15.28
N LYS A 89 -3.66 0.96 -14.56
CA LYS A 89 -5.08 1.33 -14.61
C LYS A 89 -5.71 1.20 -13.23
N PRO A 90 -5.51 2.19 -12.34
CA PRO A 90 -6.05 2.16 -10.98
C PRO A 90 -7.56 1.87 -10.94
N GLU A 91 -8.33 2.48 -11.85
CA GLU A 91 -9.80 2.35 -11.95
C GLU A 91 -10.27 0.98 -12.42
N GLY A 92 -9.39 0.22 -13.08
CA GLY A 92 -9.66 -1.15 -13.52
C GLY A 92 -9.29 -2.20 -12.48
N HIS A 93 -8.61 -1.81 -11.39
CA HIS A 93 -8.19 -2.71 -10.35
C HIS A 93 -9.32 -2.98 -9.34
N TRP A 94 -9.37 -4.18 -8.77
CA TRP A 94 -10.46 -4.61 -7.87
C TRP A 94 -10.61 -3.73 -6.62
N SER A 95 -9.57 -2.98 -6.24
CA SER A 95 -9.59 -2.10 -5.07
C SER A 95 -10.21 -0.73 -5.34
N TYR A 96 -10.48 -0.36 -6.60
CA TYR A 96 -11.02 0.95 -6.93
C TYR A 96 -12.40 1.17 -6.32
N ARG A 97 -12.59 2.29 -5.62
CA ARG A 97 -13.89 2.70 -5.05
C ARG A 97 -14.58 1.60 -4.22
N ARG A 98 -13.83 0.82 -3.45
CA ARG A 98 -14.40 -0.16 -2.49
C ARG A 98 -14.87 0.45 -1.16
N GLY A 99 -14.49 1.69 -0.87
CA GLY A 99 -14.86 2.42 0.35
C GLY A 99 -16.03 3.40 0.18
N VAL A 100 -16.72 3.35 -0.96
CA VAL A 100 -17.92 4.16 -1.29
C VAL A 100 -19.13 3.28 -1.52
#